data_AF-A0A1W1I196-F1
#
_entry.id   AF-A0A1W1I196-F1
#
_cell.length_a   1.000
_cell.length_b   1.000
_cell.length_c   1.000
_cell.angle_alpha   90.00
_cell.angle_beta   90.00
_cell.angle_gamma   90.00
#
_symmetry.space_group_name_H-M   'P 1'
#
loop_
_entity.id
_entity.type
_entity.pdbx_description
1 polymer ?
#
loop_
_entity_poly.entity_id
_entity_poly.type
_entity_poly.pdbx_seq_one_letter_code
_entity_poly.pdbx_strand_id
1 'polypeptide(L)'
;MPIHPVLWTIGHSTRPSETFIASLHVWGIEQLADVRTIPRSRHNPQFNAEALAVETTRAGMTYIGMPGLGGLRKPRKDSPNKGWRNASFRGYADYSRPVNSRRPWRRS
;
A
#
# COMPACT_ATOMS: atom_id res chain seq x y z
N MET A 1 -23.77 -0.51 18.09
CA MET A 1 -22.35 -0.19 17.81
C MET A 1 -22.16 -0.29 16.30
N PRO A 2 -21.76 0.78 15.59
CA PRO A 2 -21.38 0.64 14.20
C PRO A 2 -20.18 -0.31 14.12
N ILE A 3 -20.27 -1.29 13.23
CA ILE A 3 -19.16 -2.20 12.95
C ILE A 3 -18.18 -1.41 12.09
N HIS A 4 -17.05 -0.99 12.66
CA HIS A 4 -15.99 -0.40 11.85
C HIS A 4 -15.25 -1.53 11.14
N PRO A 5 -15.10 -1.49 9.81
CA PRO A 5 -14.29 -2.48 9.11
C PRO A 5 -12.85 -2.41 9.64
N VAL A 6 -12.31 -3.56 10.02
CA VAL A 6 -10.94 -3.67 10.52
C VAL A 6 -9.99 -3.74 9.34
N LEU A 7 -8.99 -2.85 9.30
CA LEU A 7 -7.94 -2.85 8.30
C LEU A 7 -6.63 -3.38 8.90
N TRP A 8 -6.10 -4.43 8.30
CA TRP A 8 -4.80 -4.99 8.64
C TRP A 8 -3.75 -4.61 7.59
N THR A 9 -2.51 -4.37 8.03
CA THR A 9 -1.39 -4.13 7.12
C THR A 9 -0.35 -5.22 7.29
N ILE A 10 0.16 -5.73 6.18
CA ILE A 10 1.22 -6.75 6.19
C ILE A 10 2.25 -6.44 5.10
N GLY A 11 3.53 -6.58 5.45
CA GLY A 11 4.63 -6.62 4.49
C GLY A 11 5.08 -8.06 4.27
N HIS A 12 5.50 -8.40 3.06
CA HIS A 12 5.92 -9.76 2.72
C HIS A 12 7.40 -10.07 3.03
N SER A 13 8.27 -9.06 3.16
CA SER A 13 9.72 -9.22 3.31
C SER A 13 10.29 -10.23 2.29
N THR A 14 11.20 -11.11 2.69
CA THR A 14 11.71 -12.26 1.91
C THR A 14 11.06 -13.59 2.33
N ARG A 15 9.86 -13.56 2.93
CA ARG A 15 9.19 -14.78 3.40
C ARG A 15 8.78 -15.67 2.20
N PRO A 16 8.75 -17.00 2.36
CA PRO A 16 8.08 -17.88 1.42
C PRO A 16 6.58 -17.53 1.29
N SER A 17 5.99 -17.80 0.12
CA SER A 17 4.56 -17.55 -0.14
C SER A 17 3.67 -18.30 0.86
N GLU A 18 3.97 -19.56 1.15
CA GLU A 18 3.23 -20.40 2.09
C GLU A 18 3.16 -19.78 3.49
N THR A 19 4.28 -19.31 4.03
CA THR A 19 4.33 -18.64 5.34
C THR A 19 3.53 -17.35 5.35
N PHE A 20 3.54 -16.62 4.23
CA PHE A 20 2.74 -15.40 4.08
C PHE A 20 1.24 -15.72 4.07
N ILE A 21 0.80 -16.67 3.26
CA ILE A 21 -0.60 -17.12 3.18
C ILE A 21 -1.10 -17.68 4.51
N ALA A 22 -0.28 -18.50 5.19
CA ALA A 22 -0.62 -19.02 6.51
C ALA A 22 -0.82 -17.88 7.54
N SER A 23 -0.01 -16.82 7.46
CA SER A 23 -0.20 -15.65 8.33
C SER A 23 -1.54 -14.97 8.08
N LEU A 24 -1.98 -14.86 6.82
CA LEU A 24 -3.30 -14.29 6.49
C LEU A 24 -4.44 -15.11 7.10
N HIS A 25 -4.34 -16.44 7.04
CA HIS A 25 -5.34 -17.34 7.64
C HIS A 25 -5.42 -17.24 9.16
N VAL A 26 -4.27 -17.17 9.85
CA VAL A 26 -4.24 -17.04 11.31
C VAL A 26 -5.03 -15.83 11.78
N TRP A 27 -5.06 -14.76 10.98
CA TRP A 27 -5.79 -13.53 11.27
C TRP A 27 -7.19 -13.46 10.61
N GLY A 28 -7.65 -14.54 9.98
CA GLY A 28 -8.97 -14.61 9.35
C GLY A 28 -9.14 -13.62 8.19
N ILE A 29 -8.07 -13.31 7.46
CA ILE A 29 -8.14 -12.38 6.33
C ILE A 29 -8.82 -13.07 5.15
N GLU A 30 -9.89 -12.46 4.63
CA GLU A 30 -10.63 -12.95 3.48
C GLU A 30 -10.22 -12.26 2.16
N GLN A 31 -9.65 -11.05 2.26
CA GLN A 31 -9.30 -10.23 1.11
C GLN A 31 -7.92 -9.60 1.28
N LEU A 32 -7.07 -9.73 0.26
CA LEU A 32 -5.77 -9.08 0.16
C LEU A 32 -5.84 -7.94 -0.85
N ALA A 33 -5.78 -6.70 -0.36
CA ALA A 33 -5.67 -5.51 -1.20
C ALA A 33 -4.20 -5.14 -1.43
N ASP A 34 -3.75 -5.18 -2.70
CA ASP A 34 -2.42 -4.75 -3.10
C ASP A 34 -2.43 -3.31 -3.60
N VAL A 35 -1.91 -2.39 -2.80
CA VAL A 35 -1.84 -0.96 -3.13
C VAL A 35 -0.63 -0.60 -3.99
N ARG A 36 0.25 -1.54 -4.34
CA ARG A 36 1.48 -1.25 -5.08
C ARG A 36 1.15 -0.79 -6.50
N THR A 37 1.69 0.36 -6.89
CA THR A 37 1.55 0.88 -8.27
C THR A 37 2.25 -0.03 -9.30
N ILE A 38 3.35 -0.67 -8.90
CA ILE A 38 4.09 -1.64 -9.72
C ILE A 38 4.26 -2.91 -8.87
N PRO A 39 3.30 -3.85 -8.89
CA PRO A 39 3.32 -5.07 -8.10
C PRO A 39 4.17 -6.15 -8.77
N ARG A 40 5.42 -5.81 -9.10
CA ARG A 40 6.39 -6.72 -9.73
C ARG A 40 7.77 -6.59 -9.10
N SER A 41 8.41 -7.73 -8.87
CA SER A 41 9.76 -7.86 -8.34
C SER A 41 10.51 -8.98 -9.05
N ARG A 42 11.78 -8.72 -9.41
CA ARG A 42 12.70 -9.75 -9.91
C ARG A 42 13.23 -10.64 -8.80
N HIS A 43 13.44 -10.09 -7.61
CA HIS A 43 14.02 -10.80 -6.46
C HIS A 43 12.98 -11.65 -5.71
N ASN A 44 11.72 -11.19 -5.71
CA ASN A 44 10.63 -11.86 -5.02
C ASN A 44 9.44 -12.10 -5.97
N PRO A 45 9.62 -12.92 -7.03
CA PRO A 45 8.60 -13.13 -8.05
C PRO A 45 7.32 -13.79 -7.51
N GLN A 46 7.39 -14.51 -6.39
CA GLN A 46 6.23 -15.08 -5.69
C GLN A 46 5.26 -14.01 -5.16
N PHE A 47 5.72 -12.76 -5.00
CA PHE A 47 4.88 -11.62 -4.62
C PHE A 47 4.53 -10.72 -5.81
N ASN A 48 4.68 -11.19 -7.05
CA ASN A 48 4.10 -10.53 -8.20
C ASN A 48 2.58 -10.66 -8.18
N ALA A 49 1.87 -9.68 -8.74
CA ALA A 49 0.40 -9.65 -8.72
C ALA A 49 -0.23 -10.96 -9.21
N GLU A 50 0.27 -11.54 -10.31
CA GLU A 50 -0.25 -12.79 -10.87
C GLU A 50 -0.07 -13.98 -9.91
N ALA A 51 1.12 -14.13 -9.33
CA ALA A 51 1.40 -15.17 -8.35
C ALA A 51 0.53 -15.00 -7.09
N LEU A 52 0.41 -13.78 -6.58
CA LEU A 52 -0.44 -13.51 -5.41
C LEU A 52 -1.91 -13.80 -5.69
N ALA A 53 -2.42 -13.42 -6.86
CA ALA A 53 -3.80 -13.71 -7.25
C ALA A 53 -4.07 -15.23 -7.26
N VAL A 54 -3.14 -16.02 -7.81
CA VAL A 54 -3.25 -17.49 -7.83
C VAL A 54 -3.20 -18.07 -6.42
N GLU A 55 -2.21 -17.70 -5.62
CA GLU A 55 -2.00 -18.29 -4.29
C GLU A 55 -3.12 -17.91 -3.31
N THR A 56 -3.60 -16.67 -3.35
CA THR A 56 -4.76 -16.25 -2.55
C THR A 56 -6.03 -16.97 -2.97
N THR A 57 -6.29 -17.11 -4.28
CA THR A 57 -7.46 -17.85 -4.78
C THR A 57 -7.42 -19.30 -4.33
N ARG A 58 -6.25 -19.97 -4.43
CA ARG A 58 -6.04 -21.33 -3.94
C ARG A 58 -6.31 -21.47 -2.44
N ALA A 59 -5.99 -20.42 -1.69
CA ALA A 59 -6.21 -20.33 -0.26
C ALA A 59 -7.63 -19.83 0.11
N GLY A 60 -8.54 -19.68 -0.86
CA GLY A 60 -9.91 -19.25 -0.61
C GLY A 60 -10.08 -17.76 -0.28
N MET A 61 -9.09 -16.92 -0.62
CA MET A 61 -9.10 -15.47 -0.43
C MET A 61 -9.25 -14.74 -1.76
N THR A 62 -9.74 -13.50 -1.71
CA THR A 62 -9.80 -12.62 -2.89
C THR A 62 -8.58 -11.71 -2.95
N TYR A 63 -7.95 -11.60 -4.12
CA TYR A 63 -6.91 -10.61 -4.39
C TYR A 63 -7.47 -9.41 -5.16
N ILE A 64 -7.18 -8.20 -4.69
CA ILE A 64 -7.65 -6.94 -5.31
C ILE A 64 -6.46 -6.01 -5.52
N GLY A 65 -6.19 -5.64 -6.77
CA GLY A 65 -5.21 -4.60 -7.10
C GLY A 65 -5.80 -3.20 -6.93
N MET A 66 -5.17 -2.36 -6.10
CA MET A 66 -5.56 -0.97 -5.86
C MET A 66 -4.39 0.01 -6.14
N PRO A 67 -3.83 0.03 -7.37
CA PRO A 67 -2.66 0.85 -7.69
C PRO A 67 -2.92 2.35 -7.50
N GLY A 68 -4.19 2.77 -7.55
CA GLY A 68 -4.63 4.13 -7.28
C GLY A 68 -4.37 4.60 -5.84
N LEU A 69 -4.17 3.69 -4.88
CA LEU A 69 -3.80 4.00 -3.49
C LEU A 69 -2.28 3.94 -3.26
N GLY A 70 -1.50 3.64 -4.30
CA GLY A 70 -0.05 3.50 -4.21
C GLY A 70 0.70 4.82 -4.08
N GLY A 71 1.95 4.71 -3.61
CA GLY A 71 2.81 5.87 -3.31
C GLY A 71 3.58 6.45 -4.49
N LEU A 72 3.56 5.83 -5.68
CA LEU A 72 4.28 6.35 -6.84
C LEU A 72 3.52 7.57 -7.41
N ARG A 73 3.90 8.76 -6.94
CA ARG A 73 3.26 10.03 -7.27
C ARG A 73 4.29 11.00 -7.84
N LYS A 74 3.90 11.72 -8.90
CA LYS A 74 4.71 12.83 -9.42
C LYS A 74 4.49 14.07 -8.56
N PRO A 75 5.56 14.79 -8.16
CA PRO A 75 5.41 16.06 -7.48
C PRO A 75 4.76 17.10 -8.39
N ARG A 76 3.98 17.99 -7.78
CA ARG A 76 3.39 19.12 -8.51
C ARG A 76 4.46 20.17 -8.78
N LYS A 77 4.33 20.91 -9.89
CA LYS A 77 5.28 21.98 -10.26
C LYS A 77 5.35 23.08 -9.19
N ASP A 78 4.21 23.39 -8.58
CA ASP A 78 4.03 24.36 -7.52
C ASP A 78 4.11 23.74 -6.11
N SER A 79 4.76 22.57 -5.98
CA SER A 79 4.86 21.84 -4.70
C SER A 79 5.43 22.74 -3.59
N PRO A 80 4.71 22.92 -2.47
CA PRO A 80 5.25 23.60 -1.29
C PRO A 80 6.25 22.71 -0.54
N ASN A 81 6.28 21.41 -0.84
CA ASN A 81 7.05 20.39 -0.15
C ASN A 81 8.52 20.32 -0.64
N LYS A 82 9.14 21.49 -0.86
CA LYS A 82 10.49 21.59 -1.47
C LYS A 82 11.62 21.02 -0.60
N GLY A 83 11.37 20.80 0.70
CA GLY A 83 12.33 20.20 1.63
C GLY A 83 12.64 18.72 1.37
N TRP A 84 11.79 18.00 0.63
CA TRP A 84 12.06 16.61 0.24
C TRP A 84 13.04 16.56 -0.93
N ARG A 85 14.23 15.99 -0.70
CA ARG A 85 15.25 15.78 -1.75
C ARG A 85 14.79 14.77 -2.81
N ASN A 86 14.09 13.72 -2.39
CA ASN A 86 13.55 12.71 -3.29
C ASN A 86 12.20 13.18 -3.90
N ALA A 87 12.12 13.24 -5.23
CA ALA A 87 10.93 13.68 -5.96
C ALA A 87 9.68 12.83 -5.66
N SER A 88 9.84 11.53 -5.42
CA SER A 88 8.73 10.63 -5.10
C SER A 88 8.12 10.92 -3.73
N PHE A 89 8.97 11.20 -2.72
CA PHE A 89 8.49 11.60 -1.39
C PHE A 89 7.78 12.96 -1.44
N ARG A 90 8.28 13.88 -2.27
CA ARG A 90 7.61 15.15 -2.53
C ARG A 90 6.23 14.95 -3.15
N GLY A 91 6.11 14.10 -4.17
CA GLY A 91 4.84 13.77 -4.81
C GLY A 91 3.84 13.12 -3.86
N TYR A 92 4.32 12.26 -2.96
CA TYR A 92 3.47 11.68 -1.92
C TYR A 92 2.99 12.75 -0.91
N ALA A 93 3.90 13.62 -0.43
CA ALA A 93 3.53 14.71 0.47
C ALA A 93 2.55 15.72 -0.16
N ASP A 94 2.63 15.93 -1.47
CA ASP A 94 1.66 16.75 -2.21
C ASP A 94 0.27 16.11 -2.24
N TYR A 95 0.20 14.79 -2.40
CA TYR A 95 -1.03 14.02 -2.45
C TYR A 95 -1.72 13.90 -1.09
N SER A 96 -0.96 13.62 -0.02
CA SER A 96 -1.48 13.42 1.33
C SER A 96 -1.88 14.72 2.05
N ARG A 97 -1.67 15.87 1.40
CA ARG A 97 -2.01 17.18 1.97
C ARG A 97 -3.53 17.40 1.91
N PRO A 98 -4.21 17.65 3.04
CA PRO A 98 -5.64 17.92 3.05
C PRO A 98 -5.96 19.18 2.23
N VAL A 99 -7.06 19.13 1.47
CA VAL A 99 -7.55 20.24 0.62
C VAL A 99 -7.78 21.54 1.40
N ASN A 100 -7.97 21.48 2.73
CA ASN A 100 -8.21 22.63 3.61
C ASN A 100 -7.02 23.03 4.51
N SER A 101 -5.81 22.59 4.21
CA SER A 101 -4.62 22.98 5.00
C SER A 101 -4.11 24.39 4.63
N ARG A 102 -4.88 25.42 5.02
CA ARG A 102 -4.48 26.85 4.98
C ARG A 102 -4.08 27.42 6.36
N ARG A 103 -4.03 26.62 7.42
CA ARG A 103 -3.54 27.12 8.72
C ARG A 103 -2.03 26.86 8.87
N PRO A 104 -1.20 27.89 9.08
CA PRO A 104 0.19 27.70 9.45
C PRO A 104 0.23 27.01 10.82
N TRP A 105 1.07 25.98 10.93
CA TRP A 105 1.38 25.32 12.20
C TRP A 105 2.01 26.36 13.14
N ARG A 106 1.23 26.89 14.10
CA ARG A 106 1.79 27.62 15.23
C ARG A 106 2.37 26.59 16.19
N ARG A 107 3.68 26.67 16.42
CA ARG A 107 4.33 26.03 17.56
C ARG A 107 3.88 26.78 18.81
N SER A 108 3.34 26.06 19.78
CA SER A 108 3.29 26.45 21.19
C SER A 108 4.46 25.78 21.91
#